data_AF-A0A2R6JSC6-F1
#
_entry.id   AF-A0A2R6JSC6-F1
#
_cell.length_a   1.000
_cell.length_b   1.000
_cell.length_c   1.000
_cell.angle_alpha   90.00
_cell.angle_beta   90.00
_cell.angle_gamma   90.00
#
_symmetry.space_group_name_H-M   'P 1'
#
loop_
_entity.id
_entity.type
_entity.pdbx_description
1 polymer ?
#
loop_
_entity_poly.entity_id
_entity_poly.type
_entity_poly.pdbx_seq_one_letter_code
_entity_poly.pdbx_strand_id
1 'polypeptide(L)'
;MRRLLRFALLLAPYAAFVAVCPVIGAAFFVPDVVFGTIGTVGLLAAIIAAVVSLIVIVRTDRTLVDVGRRMNQEHGRLEAAENEH
;
A
#
# COMPACT_ATOMS: atom_id res chain seq x y z
N MET A 1 -22.64 -5.37 0.92
CA MET A 1 -22.05 -4.22 0.19
C MET A 1 -20.97 -3.45 0.96
N ARG A 2 -21.20 -2.93 2.18
CA ARG A 2 -20.18 -2.12 2.91
C ARG A 2 -18.80 -2.78 3.11
N ARG A 3 -18.73 -4.11 3.34
CA ARG A 3 -17.46 -4.82 3.53
C ARG A 3 -16.65 -4.94 2.23
N LEU A 4 -17.30 -5.26 1.11
CA LEU A 4 -16.68 -5.32 -0.22
C LEU A 4 -16.10 -3.96 -0.64
N LEU A 5 -16.81 -2.87 -0.36
CA LEU A 5 -16.34 -1.51 -0.64
C LEU A 5 -15.07 -1.17 0.15
N ARG A 6 -14.97 -1.61 1.41
CA ARG A 6 -13.76 -1.44 2.23
C ARG A 6 -12.57 -2.23 1.69
N PHE A 7 -12.79 -3.47 1.24
CA PHE A 7 -11.75 -4.28 0.61
C PHE A 7 -11.27 -3.67 -0.71
N ALA A 8 -12.18 -3.19 -1.56
CA ALA A 8 -11.82 -2.48 -2.78
C ALA A 8 -11.01 -1.20 -2.50
N LEU A 9 -11.38 -0.45 -1.45
CA LEU A 9 -10.63 0.72 -1.00
C LEU A 9 -9.22 0.40 -0.50
N LEU A 10 -9.02 -0.78 0.12
CA LEU A 10 -7.69 -1.24 0.54
C LEU A 10 -6.80 -1.62 -0.65
N LEU A 11 -7.40 -2.01 -1.79
CA LEU A 11 -6.70 -2.33 -3.04
C LEU A 11 -6.35 -1.09 -3.87
N ALA A 12 -7.08 0.01 -3.70
CA ALA A 12 -6.85 1.25 -4.43
C ALA A 12 -5.40 1.76 -4.42
N PRO A 13 -4.69 1.85 -3.27
CA PRO A 13 -3.30 2.31 -3.26
C PRO A 13 -2.36 1.38 -4.03
N TYR A 14 -2.60 0.06 -3.99
CA TYR A 14 -1.83 -0.92 -4.77
C TYR A 14 -2.08 -0.77 -6.27
N ALA A 15 -3.34 -0.66 -6.68
CA ALA A 15 -3.70 -0.47 -8.08
C ALA A 15 -3.09 0.83 -8.64
N ALA A 16 -3.17 1.92 -7.86
CA ALA A 16 -2.53 3.18 -8.22
C ALA A 16 -1.00 3.05 -8.30
N PHE A 17 -0.36 2.37 -7.36
CA PHE A 17 1.09 2.15 -7.41
C PHE A 17 1.52 1.38 -8.67
N VAL A 18 0.85 0.27 -8.96
CA VAL A 18 1.14 -0.59 -10.12
C VAL A 18 0.87 0.12 -11.45
N ALA A 19 -0.15 0.98 -11.51
CA ALA A 19 -0.46 1.73 -12.74
C ALA A 19 0.59 2.81 -13.04
N VAL A 20 1.18 3.42 -12.01
CA VAL A 20 1.98 4.64 -12.15
C VAL A 20 3.49 4.35 -12.18
N CYS A 21 3.95 3.29 -11.51
CA CYS A 21 5.36 2.88 -11.54
C CYS A 21 5.92 2.60 -12.95
N PRO A 22 5.19 1.95 -13.88
CA PRO A 22 5.68 1.74 -15.25
C PRO A 22 5.94 3.05 -15.98
N VAL A 23 5.13 4.09 -15.74
CA VAL A 23 5.29 5.41 -16.35
C VAL A 23 6.56 6.08 -15.83
N ILE A 24 6.80 6.00 -14.51
CA ILE A 24 8.03 6.50 -13.89
C ILE A 24 9.25 5.74 -14.43
N GLY A 25 9.16 4.41 -14.51
CA GLY A 25 10.22 3.56 -15.06
C GLY A 25 10.53 3.90 -16.51
N ALA A 26 9.49 4.05 -17.34
CA ALA A 26 9.63 4.42 -18.75
C ALA A 26 10.33 5.76 -18.94
N ALA A 27 10.16 6.71 -18.00
CA ALA A 27 10.84 8.01 -18.07
C ALA A 27 12.38 7.89 -18.05
N PHE A 28 12.93 6.80 -17.51
CA PHE A 28 14.38 6.54 -17.51
C PHE A 28 14.89 5.89 -18.81
N PHE A 29 14.02 5.19 -19.56
CA PHE A 29 14.41 4.46 -20.77
C PHE A 29 14.04 5.20 -22.06
N VAL A 30 12.88 5.86 -22.07
CA VAL A 30 12.32 6.57 -23.22
C VAL A 30 11.81 7.96 -22.79
N PRO A 31 12.70 8.84 -22.28
CA PRO A 31 12.32 10.13 -21.72
C PRO A 31 11.52 10.99 -22.71
N ASP A 32 11.94 11.07 -23.98
CA ASP A 32 11.28 11.92 -24.98
C ASP A 32 9.81 11.55 -25.21
N VAL A 33 9.49 10.24 -25.19
CA VAL A 33 8.12 9.74 -25.34
C VAL A 33 7.28 10.08 -24.10
N VAL A 34 7.85 9.91 -22.90
CA VAL A 34 7.13 10.17 -21.65
C VAL A 34 6.91 11.67 -21.46
N PHE A 35 7.94 12.49 -21.59
CA PHE A 35 7.79 13.94 -21.51
C PHE A 35 6.93 14.49 -22.66
N GLY A 36 6.94 13.89 -23.85
CA GLY A 36 6.04 14.27 -24.94
C GLY A 36 4.57 13.92 -24.71
N THR A 37 4.27 12.88 -23.94
CA THR A 37 2.89 12.41 -23.69
C THR A 37 2.25 13.04 -22.46
N ILE A 38 2.96 13.08 -21.34
CA ILE A 38 2.42 13.56 -20.05
C ILE A 38 3.11 14.82 -19.52
N GLY A 39 4.24 15.21 -20.13
CA GLY A 39 5.02 16.36 -19.69
C GLY A 39 5.67 16.18 -18.32
N THR A 40 6.48 17.17 -17.94
CA THR A 40 7.17 17.21 -16.64
C THR A 40 6.18 17.22 -15.47
N VAL A 41 5.08 17.96 -15.60
CA VAL A 41 4.04 18.04 -14.56
C VAL A 41 3.33 16.70 -14.38
N GLY A 42 3.02 15.98 -15.47
CA GLY A 42 2.44 14.65 -15.40
C GLY A 42 3.37 13.63 -14.75
N LEU A 43 4.66 13.68 -15.07
CA LEU A 43 5.65 12.81 -14.42
C LEU A 43 5.80 13.11 -12.93
N LEU A 44 5.79 14.39 -12.54
CA LEU A 44 5.81 14.77 -11.12
C LEU A 44 4.56 14.28 -10.37
N ALA A 45 3.38 14.42 -10.98
CA ALA A 45 2.14 13.89 -10.41
C ALA A 45 2.20 12.37 -10.26
N ALA A 46 2.77 11.66 -11.24
CA ALA A 46 2.99 10.22 -11.19
C ALA A 46 3.91 9.83 -10.02
N ILE A 47 5.04 10.52 -9.84
CA ILE A 47 5.96 10.27 -8.72
C ILE A 47 5.27 10.50 -7.38
N ILE A 48 4.52 11.60 -7.23
CA ILE A 48 3.79 11.91 -5.99
C ILE A 48 2.75 10.81 -5.71
N ALA A 49 1.98 10.39 -6.71
CA ALA A 49 1.00 9.33 -6.57
C ALA A 49 1.64 8.00 -6.13
N ALA A 50 2.78 7.63 -6.73
CA ALA A 50 3.50 6.43 -6.34
C ALA A 50 4.01 6.50 -4.89
N VAL A 51 4.59 7.63 -4.48
CA VAL A 51 5.07 7.84 -3.10
C VAL A 51 3.92 7.78 -2.09
N VAL A 52 2.81 8.47 -2.35
CA VAL A 52 1.63 8.45 -1.48
C VAL A 52 1.06 7.04 -1.36
N SER A 53 0.90 6.33 -2.49
CA SER A 53 0.45 4.94 -2.48
C SER A 53 1.38 4.05 -1.65
N LEU A 54 2.70 4.18 -1.82
CA LEU A 54 3.68 3.40 -1.06
C LEU A 54 3.58 3.68 0.45
N ILE A 55 3.44 4.94 0.85
CA ILE A 55 3.27 5.32 2.26
C ILE A 55 2.02 4.66 2.84
N VAL A 56 0.91 4.67 2.10
CA VAL A 56 -0.34 4.04 2.53
C VAL A 56 -0.15 2.53 2.67
N ILE A 57 0.42 1.87 1.66
CA ILE A 57 0.71 0.43 1.67
C ILE A 57 1.53 0.05 2.91
N VAL A 58 2.64 0.75 3.15
CA VAL A 58 3.53 0.49 4.29
C VAL A 58 2.83 0.73 5.63
N ARG A 59 2.01 1.79 5.75
CA ARG A 59 1.23 2.03 6.96
C ARG A 59 0.19 0.95 7.22
N THR A 60 -0.48 0.48 6.16
CA THR A 60 -1.45 -0.60 6.25
C THR A 60 -0.78 -1.89 6.70
N ASP A 61 0.36 -2.24 6.12
CA ASP A 61 1.13 -3.43 6.49
C ASP A 61 1.54 -3.43 7.97
N ARG A 62 2.13 -2.32 8.45
CA ARG A 62 2.47 -2.17 9.88
C ARG A 62 1.27 -2.32 10.79
N THR A 63 0.12 -1.79 10.39
CA THR A 63 -1.13 -1.93 11.17
C THR A 63 -1.57 -3.38 11.28
N LEU A 64 -1.46 -4.15 10.18
CA LEU A 64 -1.81 -5.57 10.16
C LEU A 64 -0.86 -6.39 11.05
N VAL A 65 0.45 -6.11 10.99
CA VAL A 65 1.45 -6.74 11.85
C VAL A 65 1.17 -6.46 13.33
N ASP A 66 0.87 -5.21 13.69
CA ASP A 66 0.55 -4.84 15.07
C ASP A 66 -0.72 -5.54 15.58
N VAL A 67 -1.76 -5.64 14.74
CA VAL A 67 -2.98 -6.40 15.07
C VAL A 67 -2.65 -7.88 15.29
N GLY A 68 -1.87 -8.50 14.41
CA GLY A 68 -1.45 -9.90 14.57
C GLY A 68 -0.63 -10.13 15.85
N ARG A 69 0.27 -9.20 16.19
CA ARG A 69 1.04 -9.27 17.44
C ARG A 69 0.14 -9.19 18.67
N ARG A 70 -0.86 -8.30 18.67
CA ARG A 70 -1.84 -8.18 19.76
C ARG A 70 -2.67 -9.46 19.92
N MET A 71 -3.16 -10.02 18.81
CA MET A 71 -3.90 -11.29 18.84
C MET A 71 -3.06 -12.43 19.41
N ASN A 72 -1.78 -12.52 19.04
CA ASN A 72 -0.88 -13.56 19.55
C ASN A 72 -0.62 -13.41 21.07
N GLN A 73 -0.48 -12.17 21.54
CA GLN A 73 -0.31 -11.89 22.98
C GLN A 73 -1.56 -12.19 23.80
N GLU A 74 -2.74 -11.90 23.27
CA GLU A 74 -4.01 -12.26 23.91
C GLU A 74 -4.20 -13.78 23.97
N HIS A 75 -3.86 -14.50 22.90
CA HIS A 75 -3.96 -15.96 22.88
C HIS A 75 -3.03 -16.61 23.91
N GLY A 76 -1.76 -16.21 23.96
CA GLY A 76 -0.82 -16.73 24.96
C GLY A 76 -1.20 -16.40 26.41
N ARG A 77 -1.92 -15.28 26.64
CA ARG A 77 -2.46 -14.95 27.97
C ARG A 77 -3.60 -15.88 28.38
N LEU A 78 -4.47 -16.24 27.44
CA LEU A 78 -5.57 -17.17 27.70
C LEU A 78 -5.04 -18.58 27.98
N GLU A 79 -4.05 -19.05 27.21
CA GLU A 79 -3.40 -20.35 27.43
C GLU A 79 -2.65 -20.41 28.77
N ALA A 80 -2.03 -19.31 29.20
CA ALA A 80 -1.39 -19.25 30.52
C ALA A 80 -2.42 -19.30 31.66
N ALA A 81 -3.57 -18.63 31.52
CA ALA A 81 -4.63 -18.63 32.51
C ALA A 81 -5.34 -20.00 32.62
N GLU A 82 -5.39 -20.77 31.53
CA GLU A 82 -5.98 -22.11 31.52
C GLU A 82 -5.07 -23.17 32.15
N ASN A 83 -3.75 -22.96 32.16
CA ASN A 83 -2.77 -23.87 32.78
C ASN A 83 -2.52 -23.62 34.28
N GLU A 84 -3.05 -22.53 34.85
CA GLU A 84 -2.97 -22.22 36.28
C GLU A 84 -4.18 -22.75 37.09
N HIS A 85 -5.15 -23.40 36.44
CA HIS A 85 -6.32 -24.04 37.04
C HIS A 85 -6.24 -25.57 36.98
#